data_AF-A0A3N5HKY1-F1
#
_entry.id   AF-A0A3N5HKY1-F1
#
_cell.length_a   1.000
_cell.length_b   1.000
_cell.length_c   1.000
_cell.angle_alpha   90.00
_cell.angle_beta   90.00
_cell.angle_gamma   90.00
#
_symmetry.space_group_name_H-M   'P 1'
#
loop_
_entity.id
_entity.type
_entity.pdbx_description
1 polymer ?
#
loop_
_entity_poly.entity_id
_entity_poly.type
_entity_poly.pdbx_seq_one_letter_code
_entity_poly.pdbx_strand_id
1 'polypeptide(L)'
;MTIPRKRVLSGMQPSGLLHLGNYLGALENWKDLQKEFECYFFVADWHALSTNYADTSRIREFSRELLIDWLAAGIDPERSTVFIQSRIPEHAVLHLLLSMMTPISWLERNPTYKEKQEEIKEKDLSTYGF
;
A
#
# COMPACT_ATOMS: atom_id res chain seq x y z
N MET A 1 -27.75 -18.30 8.78
CA MET A 1 -26.39 -18.01 8.29
C MET A 1 -26.45 -16.75 7.46
N THR A 2 -25.84 -15.66 7.93
CA THR A 2 -25.70 -14.43 7.14
C THR A 2 -24.64 -14.66 6.08
N ILE A 3 -24.94 -14.32 4.82
CA ILE A 3 -23.96 -14.38 3.73
C ILE A 3 -22.81 -13.43 4.10
N PRO A 4 -21.54 -13.89 4.11
CA PRO A 4 -20.42 -13.02 4.43
C PRO A 4 -20.34 -11.88 3.42
N ARG A 5 -20.16 -10.65 3.91
CA ARG A 5 -19.96 -9.48 3.04
C ARG A 5 -18.69 -9.72 2.21
N LYS A 6 -18.71 -9.27 0.95
CA LYS A 6 -17.51 -9.32 0.10
C LYS A 6 -16.41 -8.47 0.75
N ARG A 7 -15.15 -8.89 0.55
CA ARG A 7 -13.97 -8.22 1.12
C ARG A 7 -13.33 -7.28 0.12
N VAL A 8 -12.86 -6.14 0.62
CA VAL A 8 -12.06 -5.16 -0.12
C VAL A 8 -10.75 -4.96 0.63
N LEU A 9 -9.64 -5.05 -0.09
CA LEU A 9 -8.31 -4.69 0.40
C LEU A 9 -7.79 -3.52 -0.42
N SER A 10 -7.41 -2.43 0.22
CA SER A 10 -6.79 -1.28 -0.43
C SER A 10 -5.64 -0.74 0.40
N GLY A 11 -4.58 -0.31 -0.27
CA GLY A 11 -3.40 0.22 0.40
C GLY A 11 -2.84 1.44 -0.33
N MET A 12 -2.25 2.34 0.44
CA MET A 12 -1.58 3.53 -0.10
C MET A 12 -0.17 3.60 0.45
N GLN A 13 0.78 3.98 -0.41
CA GLN A 13 2.15 4.19 0.00
C GLN A 13 2.27 5.53 0.74
N PRO A 14 3.02 5.59 1.86
CA PRO A 14 3.39 6.85 2.51
C PRO A 14 4.52 7.53 1.74
N SER A 15 4.20 8.14 0.59
CA SER A 15 5.16 8.80 -0.32
C SER A 15 5.17 10.33 -0.22
N GLY A 16 4.42 10.90 0.72
CA GLY A 16 4.32 12.34 0.95
C GLY A 16 3.01 12.71 1.63
N LEU A 17 2.75 14.01 1.73
CA LEU A 17 1.48 14.54 2.26
C LEU A 17 0.32 14.22 1.32
N LEU A 18 -0.83 13.88 1.89
CA LEU A 18 -2.03 13.62 1.12
C LEU A 18 -2.54 14.93 0.48
N HIS A 19 -2.93 14.87 -0.79
CA HIS A 19 -3.51 16.01 -1.50
C HIS A 19 -4.90 15.69 -2.06
N LEU A 20 -5.58 16.71 -2.61
CA LEU A 20 -6.97 16.59 -3.10
C LEU A 20 -7.17 15.46 -4.12
N GLY A 21 -6.16 15.19 -4.97
CA GLY A 21 -6.18 14.05 -5.89
C GLY A 21 -6.35 12.69 -5.20
N ASN A 22 -5.68 12.42 -4.07
CA ASN A 22 -5.85 11.20 -3.30
C ASN A 22 -7.24 11.14 -2.64
N TYR A 23 -7.74 12.29 -2.19
CA TYR A 23 -9.04 12.37 -1.55
C TYR A 23 -10.17 11.99 -2.52
N LEU A 24 -10.24 12.68 -3.67
CA LEU A 24 -11.25 12.42 -4.70
C LEU A 24 -11.01 11.09 -5.43
N GLY A 25 -9.76 10.66 -5.57
CA GLY A 25 -9.41 9.44 -6.29
C GLY A 25 -9.60 8.16 -5.49
N ALA A 26 -9.46 8.20 -4.16
CA ALA A 26 -9.49 7.01 -3.31
C ALA A 26 -10.35 7.17 -2.05
N LEU A 27 -10.11 8.20 -1.23
CA LEU A 27 -10.73 8.29 0.10
C LEU A 27 -12.24 8.45 0.06
N GLU A 28 -12.77 9.22 -0.89
CA GLU A 28 -14.22 9.38 -1.06
C GLU A 28 -14.88 8.02 -1.35
N ASN A 29 -14.28 7.22 -2.23
CA ASN A 29 -14.75 5.87 -2.54
C ASN A 29 -14.60 4.92 -1.34
N TRP A 30 -13.47 4.95 -0.64
CA TRP A 30 -13.24 4.13 0.56
C TRP A 30 -14.28 4.40 1.65
N LYS A 31 -14.69 5.66 1.80
CA LYS A 31 -15.72 6.07 2.76
C LYS A 31 -17.08 5.43 2.47
N ASP A 32 -17.41 5.20 1.21
CA ASP A 32 -18.64 4.53 0.81
C ASP A 32 -18.51 3.01 0.87
N LEU A 33 -17.36 2.46 0.46
CA LEU A 33 -17.10 1.02 0.49
C LEU A 33 -17.23 0.40 1.89
N GLN A 34 -16.78 1.07 2.94
CA GLN A 34 -16.93 0.57 4.33
C GLN A 34 -18.38 0.40 4.80
N LYS A 35 -19.37 0.96 4.07
CA LYS A 35 -20.81 0.75 4.37
C LYS A 35 -21.29 -0.60 3.83
N GLU A 36 -20.76 -1.00 2.67
CA GLU A 36 -21.24 -2.13 1.87
C GLU A 36 -20.37 -3.39 2.02
N PHE A 37 -19.07 -3.22 2.26
CA PHE A 37 -18.07 -4.29 2.23
C PHE A 37 -17.33 -4.44 3.56
N GLU A 38 -16.75 -5.62 3.77
CA GLU A 38 -15.75 -5.83 4.81
C GLU A 38 -14.41 -5.27 4.31
N CYS A 39 -14.03 -4.09 4.78
CA CYS A 39 -12.90 -3.34 4.24
C CYS A 39 -11.63 -3.50 5.08
N TYR A 40 -10.51 -3.63 4.40
CA TYR A 40 -9.15 -3.66 4.94
C TYR A 40 -8.35 -2.55 4.25
N PHE A 41 -7.98 -1.52 5.01
CA PHE A 41 -7.21 -0.38 4.52
C PHE A 41 -5.85 -0.37 5.19
N PHE A 42 -4.76 -0.25 4.43
CA PHE A 42 -3.42 -0.33 5.01
C PHE A 42 -2.41 0.65 4.46
N VAL A 43 -1.58 1.17 5.36
CA VAL A 43 -0.40 1.95 4.97
C VAL A 43 0.68 0.98 4.49
N ALA A 44 1.05 1.09 3.21
CA ALA A 44 2.02 0.23 2.55
C ALA A 44 3.47 0.72 2.79
N ASP A 45 3.89 0.77 4.05
CA ASP A 45 5.18 1.36 4.46
C ASP A 45 6.40 0.56 3.99
N TRP A 46 6.33 -0.77 3.92
CA TRP A 46 7.39 -1.56 3.27
C TRP A 46 7.46 -1.35 1.76
N HIS A 47 6.32 -1.13 1.08
CA HIS A 47 6.36 -0.79 -0.34
C HIS A 47 6.96 0.61 -0.59
N ALA A 48 6.85 1.53 0.36
CA ALA A 48 7.55 2.81 0.25
C ALA A 48 9.08 2.64 0.33
N LEU A 49 9.60 1.57 0.95
CA LEU A 49 11.03 1.30 0.98
C LEU A 49 11.58 0.98 -0.42
N SER A 50 10.81 0.37 -1.33
CA SER A 50 11.33 0.05 -2.67
C SER A 50 11.55 1.30 -3.54
N THR A 51 10.73 2.34 -3.38
CA THR A 51 10.84 3.58 -4.17
C THR A 51 11.60 4.70 -3.46
N ASN A 52 11.55 4.74 -2.12
CA ASN A 52 12.18 5.77 -1.28
C ASN A 52 13.41 5.26 -0.49
N TYR A 53 14.06 4.15 -0.88
CA TYR A 53 15.21 3.62 -0.14
C TYR A 53 16.36 4.64 0.07
N ALA A 54 16.48 5.65 -0.81
CA ALA A 54 17.50 6.69 -0.71
C ALA A 54 17.36 7.58 0.53
N ASP A 55 16.12 7.78 1.02
CA ASP A 55 15.84 8.45 2.29
C ASP A 55 14.56 7.91 2.92
N THR A 56 14.73 7.01 3.87
CA THR A 56 13.63 6.37 4.60
C THR A 56 13.24 7.11 5.88
N SER A 57 13.94 8.21 6.22
CA SER A 57 13.80 8.88 7.52
C SER A 57 12.38 9.38 7.77
N ARG A 58 11.67 9.76 6.69
CA ARG A 58 10.32 10.33 6.74
C ARG A 58 9.19 9.33 6.59
N ILE A 59 9.45 8.07 6.23
CA ILE A 59 8.38 7.07 5.99
C ILE A 59 7.50 6.91 7.23
N ARG A 60 8.10 6.92 8.42
CA ARG A 60 7.37 6.83 9.70
C ARG A 60 6.48 8.04 9.96
N GLU A 61 6.98 9.24 9.65
CA GLU A 61 6.23 10.49 9.76
C GLU A 61 5.04 10.45 8.79
N PHE A 62 5.28 10.20 7.51
CA PHE A 62 4.26 10.11 6.47
C PHE A 62 3.22 9.03 6.74
N SER A 63 3.63 7.87 7.28
CA SER A 63 2.68 6.82 7.66
C SER A 63 1.71 7.27 8.74
N ARG A 64 2.19 8.08 9.69
CA ARG A 64 1.36 8.65 10.76
C ARG A 64 0.43 9.73 10.22
N GLU A 65 0.95 10.66 9.42
CA GLU A 65 0.17 11.74 8.80
C GLU A 65 -0.93 11.16 7.91
N LEU A 66 -0.59 10.18 7.08
CA LEU A 66 -1.52 9.49 6.20
C LEU A 66 -2.68 8.85 6.96
N LEU A 67 -2.40 8.16 8.08
CA LEU A 67 -3.45 7.60 8.93
C LEU A 67 -4.35 8.69 9.53
N ILE A 68 -3.77 9.82 9.97
CA ILE A 68 -4.54 10.96 10.48
C ILE A 68 -5.48 11.48 9.39
N ASP A 69 -4.98 11.66 8.17
CA ASP A 69 -5.77 12.15 7.03
C ASP A 69 -6.91 11.20 6.67
N TRP A 70 -6.70 9.88 6.75
CA TRP A 70 -7.73 8.89 6.49
C TRP A 70 -8.86 8.95 7.51
N LEU A 71 -8.51 9.02 8.80
CA LEU A 71 -9.49 9.17 9.87
C LEU A 71 -10.26 10.48 9.73
N ALA A 72 -9.57 11.58 9.40
CA ALA A 72 -10.19 12.88 9.16
C ALA A 72 -11.13 12.87 7.94
N ALA A 73 -10.80 12.10 6.89
CA ALA A 73 -11.63 11.92 5.70
C ALA A 73 -12.86 11.02 5.94
N GLY A 74 -12.95 10.36 7.09
CA GLY A 74 -14.10 9.56 7.50
C GLY A 74 -13.94 8.06 7.31
N ILE A 75 -12.71 7.56 7.21
CA ILE A 75 -12.44 6.12 7.38
C ILE A 75 -12.62 5.78 8.86
N ASP A 76 -13.52 4.85 9.14
CA ASP A 76 -13.92 4.50 10.50
C ASP A 76 -13.32 3.13 10.88
N PRO A 77 -12.40 3.07 11.87
CA PRO A 77 -11.83 1.81 12.36
C PRO A 77 -12.84 0.85 13.00
N GLU A 78 -14.02 1.33 13.38
CA GLU A 78 -15.10 0.46 13.88
C GLU A 78 -15.83 -0.26 12.73
N ARG A 79 -15.72 0.26 11.50
CA ARG A 79 -16.38 -0.29 10.30
C ARG A 79 -15.40 -1.01 9.36
N SER A 80 -14.12 -0.70 9.47
CA SER A 80 -13.07 -1.22 8.59
C SER A 80 -11.81 -1.54 9.38
N THR A 81 -11.04 -2.53 8.93
CA THR A 81 -9.75 -2.85 9.53
C THR A 81 -8.69 -1.92 8.95
N VAL A 82 -8.13 -1.05 9.79
CA VAL A 82 -7.06 -0.12 9.41
C VAL A 82 -5.74 -0.56 10.05
N PHE A 83 -4.67 -0.72 9.26
CA PHE A 83 -3.39 -1.20 9.78
C PHE A 83 -2.17 -0.67 9.01
N ILE A 84 -0.98 -0.91 9.57
CA ILE A 84 0.31 -0.59 8.93
C ILE A 84 0.95 -1.90 8.47
N GLN A 85 1.39 -1.97 7.21
CA GLN A 85 1.92 -3.20 6.61
C GLN A 85 3.04 -3.82 7.45
N SER A 86 4.03 -3.03 7.90
CA SER A 86 5.15 -3.54 8.69
C SER A 86 4.79 -4.09 10.07
N ARG A 87 3.58 -3.81 10.58
CA ARG A 87 3.11 -4.33 11.87
C ARG A 87 2.57 -5.76 11.79
N ILE A 88 2.38 -6.28 10.56
CA ILE A 88 1.81 -7.59 10.28
C ILE A 88 2.87 -8.43 9.54
N PRO A 89 3.78 -9.11 10.27
CA PRO A 89 4.91 -9.84 9.67
C PRO A 89 4.49 -10.94 8.70
N GLU A 90 3.25 -11.42 8.77
CA GLU A 90 2.65 -12.38 7.86
C GLU A 90 2.72 -11.92 6.40
N HIS A 91 2.71 -10.62 6.14
CA HIS A 91 2.88 -10.08 4.78
C HIS A 91 4.27 -10.44 4.20
N ALA A 92 5.34 -10.33 5.00
CA ALA A 92 6.69 -10.67 4.58
C ALA A 92 6.87 -12.19 4.43
N VAL A 93 6.31 -12.97 5.36
CA VAL A 93 6.34 -14.44 5.29
C VAL A 93 5.63 -14.94 4.04
N LEU A 94 4.44 -14.41 3.75
CA LEU A 94 3.69 -14.80 2.55
C LEU A 94 4.40 -14.37 1.27
N HIS A 95 4.97 -13.16 1.24
CA HIS A 95 5.79 -12.71 0.11
C HIS A 95 6.95 -13.67 -0.16
N LEU A 96 7.68 -14.11 0.87
CA LEU A 96 8.77 -15.09 0.74
C LEU A 96 8.30 -16.42 0.13
N LEU A 97 7.15 -16.94 0.58
CA LEU A 97 6.62 -18.19 0.05
C LEU A 97 6.17 -18.04 -1.41
N LEU A 98 5.52 -16.93 -1.74
CA LEU A 98 5.06 -16.64 -3.10
C LEU A 98 6.22 -16.41 -4.07
N SER A 99 7.34 -15.83 -3.60
CA SER A 99 8.50 -15.57 -4.46
C SER A 99 9.18 -16.86 -4.94
N MET A 100 9.08 -17.95 -4.17
CA MET A 100 9.58 -19.27 -4.60
C MET A 100 8.74 -19.90 -5.72
N MET A 101 7.51 -19.44 -5.94
CA MET A 101 6.60 -19.95 -6.97
C MET A 101 6.42 -18.99 -8.15
N THR A 102 6.94 -17.77 -8.06
CA THR A 102 6.74 -16.73 -9.07
C THR A 102 7.97 -16.65 -9.99
N PRO A 103 7.85 -16.99 -11.28
CA PRO A 103 8.98 -16.91 -12.21
C PRO A 103 9.49 -15.47 -12.38
N ILE A 104 10.82 -15.29 -12.40
CA ILE A 104 11.46 -13.99 -12.66
C ILE A 104 10.96 -13.36 -13.97
N SER A 105 10.76 -14.17 -15.01
CA SER A 105 10.29 -13.69 -16.32
C SER A 105 8.89 -13.06 -16.29
N TRP A 106 8.07 -13.34 -15.27
CA TRP A 106 6.77 -12.67 -15.10
C TRP A 106 6.96 -11.24 -14.58
N LEU A 107 7.88 -11.05 -13.63
CA LEU A 107 8.27 -9.74 -13.14
C LEU A 107 8.89 -8.89 -14.27
N GLU A 108 9.85 -9.46 -15.00
CA GLU A 108 10.54 -8.76 -16.10
C GLU A 108 9.60 -8.40 -17.27
N ARG A 109 8.42 -9.01 -17.36
CA ARG A 109 7.40 -8.67 -18.38
C ARG A 109 6.36 -7.69 -17.87
N ASN A 110 6.34 -7.38 -16.58
CA ASN A 110 5.40 -6.43 -16.02
C ASN A 110 5.68 -5.01 -16.55
N PRO A 111 4.73 -4.37 -17.24
CA PRO A 111 4.95 -3.05 -17.83
C PRO A 111 5.25 -1.98 -16.78
N THR A 112 4.54 -1.97 -15.64
CA THR A 112 4.78 -1.03 -14.54
C THR A 112 6.17 -1.20 -13.93
N TYR A 113 6.68 -2.43 -13.85
CA TYR A 113 8.05 -2.68 -13.40
C TYR A 113 9.06 -2.04 -14.35
N LYS A 114 8.90 -2.24 -15.67
CA LYS A 114 9.77 -1.64 -16.69
C LYS A 114 9.71 -0.11 -16.68
N GLU A 115 8.51 0.45 -16.64
CA GLU A 115 8.29 1.90 -16.57
C GLU A 115 9.02 2.51 -15.37
N LYS A 116 8.89 1.90 -14.18
CA LYS A 116 9.62 2.36 -12.99
C LYS A 116 11.14 2.22 -13.11
N GLN A 117 11.64 1.16 -13.75
CA GLN A 117 13.07 1.04 -14.02
C GLN A 117 13.60 2.13 -14.96
N GLU A 118 12.79 2.55 -15.93
CA GLU A 118 13.14 3.62 -16.86
C GLU A 118 13.03 5.02 -16.23
N GLU A 119 12.07 5.25 -15.34
CA GLU A 119 11.86 6.55 -14.69
C GLU A 119 12.90 6.84 -13.59
N ILE A 120 13.28 5.83 -12.80
CA ILE A 120 14.15 6.02 -11.65
C ILE A 120 15.62 5.73 -12.01
N LYS A 121 16.17 6.51 -12.96
CA LYS A 121 17.56 6.33 -13.45
C LYS A 121 18.65 6.78 -12.48
N GLU A 122 18.32 7.69 -11.57
CA GLU A 122 19.28 8.29 -10.61
C GLU A 122 19.54 7.42 -9.38
N LYS A 123 18.86 6.27 -9.28
CA LYS A 123 18.91 5.36 -8.13
C LYS A 123 19.30 3.97 -8.64
N ASP A 124 20.19 3.29 -7.92
CA ASP A 124 20.52 1.89 -8.19
C ASP A 124 19.33 0.97 -7.87
N LEU A 125 18.64 0.50 -8.90
CA LEU A 125 17.47 -0.38 -8.77
C LEU A 125 17.83 -1.87 -8.87
N SER A 126 19.12 -2.24 -8.78
CA SER A 126 19.57 -3.63 -8.91
C SER A 126 19.29 -4.50 -7.67
N THR A 127 18.69 -3.93 -6.62
CA THR A 127 18.37 -4.66 -5.40
C THR A 127 17.18 -5.59 -5.62
N TYR A 128 17.20 -6.77 -5.00
CA TYR A 128 16.06 -7.71 -5.00
C TYR A 128 14.75 -7.10 -4.47
N GLY A 129 14.84 -6.07 -3.63
CA GLY A 129 13.68 -5.41 -3.03
C GLY A 129 13.02 -4.32 -3.89
N PHE A 130 13.52 -4.07 -5.11
CA PHE A 130 12.94 -3.13 -6.05
C PHE A 130 11.86 -3.77 -6.94
#